data_AF-W7EVH3-F1
#
_entry.id   AF-W7EVH3-F1
#
_cell.length_a   1.000
_cell.length_b   1.000
_cell.length_c   1.000
_cell.angle_alpha   90.00
_cell.angle_beta   90.00
_cell.angle_gamma   90.00
#
_symmetry.space_group_name_H-M   'P 1'
#
loop_
_entity.id
_entity.type
_entity.pdbx_description
1 polymer ?
#
loop_
_entity_poly.entity_id
_entity_poly.type
_entity_poly.pdbx_seq_one_letter_code
_entity_poly.pdbx_strand_id
1 'polypeptide(L)'
;MRFTNTLTAVLGINSMATAGFVKADFYISNVAGTQLERLNSYRNQHQLTPEQDKVLDQAAEIVRTADHSQIGIIRAATEAAFGNAEAAYILTGKHRGSENTFAEKRALLRRATDCNCSTDDNYCNDSQYCAYNYGNCNFKPGCGTLWLEVCDGRCVKK
;
A
#
# COMPACT_ATOMS: atom_id res chain seq x y z
N MET A 1 -46.94 25.58 -24.82
CA MET A 1 -45.83 25.86 -23.88
C MET A 1 -46.13 25.26 -22.52
N ARG A 2 -45.58 24.08 -22.20
CA ARG A 2 -45.33 23.61 -20.82
C ARG A 2 -44.18 22.62 -20.88
N PHE A 3 -42.97 23.07 -20.58
CA PHE A 3 -41.79 22.23 -20.43
C PHE A 3 -41.76 21.71 -18.99
N THR A 4 -41.88 20.40 -18.82
CA THR A 4 -41.68 19.73 -17.53
C THR A 4 -40.19 19.66 -17.23
N ASN A 5 -39.75 20.42 -16.24
CA ASN A 5 -38.41 20.33 -15.65
C ASN A 5 -38.25 19.00 -14.91
N THR A 6 -37.53 18.05 -15.48
CA THR A 6 -37.01 16.90 -14.74
C THR A 6 -35.79 17.34 -13.94
N LEU A 7 -35.96 17.44 -12.61
CA LEU A 7 -34.87 17.55 -11.66
C LEU A 7 -34.09 16.21 -11.66
N THR A 8 -32.90 16.20 -12.24
CA THR A 8 -31.97 15.09 -12.10
C THR A 8 -31.31 15.19 -10.73
N ALA A 9 -31.74 14.36 -9.78
CA ALA A 9 -31.05 14.20 -8.51
C ALA A 9 -29.69 13.54 -8.77
N VAL A 10 -28.61 14.32 -8.72
CA VAL A 10 -27.24 13.80 -8.68
C VAL A 10 -27.06 13.19 -7.30
N LEU A 11 -27.26 11.87 -7.20
CA LEU A 11 -26.76 11.09 -6.08
C LEU A 11 -25.24 11.14 -6.15
N GLY A 12 -24.65 12.08 -5.42
CA GLY A 12 -23.23 12.09 -5.12
C GLY A 12 -22.90 10.77 -4.44
N ILE A 13 -22.26 9.89 -5.19
CA ILE A 13 -21.75 8.63 -4.67
C ILE A 13 -20.63 9.03 -3.71
N ASN A 14 -20.95 9.12 -2.42
CA ASN A 14 -19.95 8.95 -1.37
C ASN A 14 -19.43 7.53 -1.56
N SER A 15 -18.42 7.38 -2.42
CA SER A 15 -17.64 6.15 -2.50
C SER A 15 -16.86 6.06 -1.21
N MET A 16 -17.54 5.56 -0.17
CA MET A 16 -16.92 5.01 1.01
C MET A 16 -15.88 4.03 0.48
N ALA A 17 -14.61 4.36 0.65
CA ALA A 17 -13.55 3.39 0.54
C ALA A 17 -13.92 2.26 1.50
N THR A 18 -14.33 1.13 0.96
CA THR A 18 -14.29 -0.10 1.74
C THR A 18 -12.84 -0.24 2.19
N ALA A 19 -12.60 -0.30 3.50
CA ALA A 19 -11.37 -0.87 4.03
C ALA A 19 -11.09 -2.15 3.20
N GLY A 20 -9.94 -2.23 2.54
CA GLY A 20 -9.72 -3.26 1.52
C GLY A 20 -8.57 -2.92 0.60
N PHE A 21 -8.78 -2.19 -0.49
CA PHE A 21 -7.73 -2.00 -1.51
C PHE A 21 -7.85 -0.67 -2.24
N VAL A 22 -6.73 -0.19 -2.78
CA VAL A 22 -6.67 0.97 -3.67
C VAL A 22 -7.42 0.62 -4.96
N LYS A 23 -8.21 1.55 -5.51
CA LYS A 23 -8.86 1.30 -6.82
C LYS A 23 -7.80 1.11 -7.91
N ALA A 24 -7.98 0.12 -8.76
CA ALA A 24 -7.00 -0.27 -9.78
C ALA A 24 -6.59 0.90 -10.71
N ASP A 25 -7.55 1.70 -11.17
CA ASP A 25 -7.31 2.87 -12.02
C ASP A 25 -6.44 3.94 -11.34
N PHE A 26 -6.74 4.23 -10.07
CA PHE A 26 -5.94 5.11 -9.24
C PHE A 26 -4.54 4.53 -9.02
N TYR A 27 -4.44 3.26 -8.66
CA TYR A 27 -3.18 2.59 -8.38
C TYR A 27 -2.26 2.62 -9.60
N ILE A 28 -2.77 2.21 -10.77
CA ILE A 28 -2.02 2.18 -12.02
C ILE A 28 -1.48 3.58 -12.36
N SER A 29 -2.29 4.62 -12.16
CA SER A 29 -1.94 5.99 -12.53
C SER A 29 -1.00 6.69 -11.55
N ASN A 30 -1.00 6.31 -10.27
CA ASN A 30 -0.36 7.11 -9.20
C ASN A 30 0.65 6.33 -8.35
N VAL A 31 0.65 4.99 -8.42
CA VAL A 31 1.44 4.12 -7.52
C VAL A 31 2.28 3.12 -8.30
N ALA A 32 1.72 2.48 -9.32
CA ALA A 32 2.34 1.38 -10.03
C ALA A 32 3.73 1.73 -10.60
N GLY A 33 3.88 2.93 -11.17
CA GLY A 33 5.16 3.39 -11.73
C GLY A 33 6.30 3.34 -10.71
N THR A 34 6.11 3.93 -9.53
CA THR A 34 7.10 3.91 -8.44
C THR A 34 7.39 2.49 -7.94
N GLN A 35 6.38 1.62 -7.92
CA GLN A 35 6.58 0.23 -7.51
C GLN A 35 7.39 -0.57 -8.53
N LEU A 36 7.12 -0.40 -9.82
CA LEU A 36 7.90 -1.03 -10.88
C LEU A 36 9.35 -0.55 -10.89
N GLU A 37 9.57 0.76 -10.72
CA GLU A 37 10.93 1.32 -10.61
C GLU A 37 11.71 0.72 -9.44
N ARG A 38 11.04 0.51 -8.30
CA ARG A 38 11.64 -0.09 -7.11
C ARG A 38 12.04 -1.56 -7.33
N LEU A 39 11.13 -2.37 -7.89
CA LEU A 39 11.42 -3.77 -8.23
C LEU A 39 12.57 -3.86 -9.25
N ASN A 40 12.57 -2.99 -10.27
CA ASN A 40 13.64 -2.94 -11.26
C ASN A 40 14.98 -2.48 -10.66
N SER A 41 14.96 -1.50 -9.76
CA SER A 41 16.17 -1.04 -9.06
C SER A 41 16.78 -2.15 -8.22
N TYR A 42 15.95 -2.93 -7.53
CA TYR A 42 16.38 -4.10 -6.77
C TYR A 42 17.09 -5.13 -7.68
N ARG A 43 16.49 -5.49 -8.82
CA ARG A 43 17.11 -6.40 -9.79
C ARG A 43 18.48 -5.94 -10.25
N ASN A 44 18.65 -4.65 -10.50
CA ASN A 44 19.91 -4.11 -11.01
C ASN A 44 21.02 -4.02 -9.94
N GLN A 45 20.66 -4.07 -8.66
CA GLN A 45 21.60 -3.93 -7.54
C GLN A 45 22.02 -5.27 -6.94
N HIS A 46 21.31 -6.36 -7.27
CA HIS A 46 21.48 -7.66 -6.63
C HIS A 46 21.70 -8.77 -7.67
N GLN A 47 22.55 -9.74 -7.35
CA GLN A 47 22.67 -10.96 -8.13
C GLN A 47 21.57 -11.93 -7.71
N LEU A 48 20.59 -12.15 -8.58
CA LEU A 48 19.43 -12.99 -8.31
C LEU A 48 19.60 -14.41 -8.85
N THR A 49 19.02 -15.37 -8.14
CA THR A 49 18.74 -16.71 -8.68
C THR A 49 17.57 -16.65 -9.69
N PRO A 50 17.43 -17.62 -10.59
CA PRO A 50 16.27 -17.69 -11.48
C PRO A 50 14.92 -17.70 -10.74
N GLU A 51 14.86 -18.33 -9.57
CA GLU A 51 13.66 -18.39 -8.74
C GLU A 51 13.32 -17.02 -8.16
N GLN A 52 14.31 -16.30 -7.66
CA GLN A 52 14.15 -14.94 -7.14
C GLN A 52 13.69 -13.97 -8.24
N ASP A 53 14.30 -14.06 -9.43
CA ASP A 53 13.94 -13.17 -10.53
C ASP A 53 12.49 -13.43 -11.01
N LYS A 54 12.08 -14.69 -11.05
CA LYS A 54 10.70 -15.07 -11.36
C LYS A 54 9.69 -14.52 -10.36
N VAL A 55 10.00 -14.51 -9.07
CA VAL A 55 9.13 -13.91 -8.05
C VAL A 55 8.99 -12.40 -8.27
N LEU A 56 10.08 -11.72 -8.63
CA LEU A 56 10.01 -10.29 -8.97
C LEU A 56 9.19 -10.03 -10.25
N ASP A 57 9.16 -10.97 -11.21
CA ASP A 57 8.31 -10.85 -12.41
C ASP A 57 6.84 -10.96 -12.06
N GLN A 58 6.50 -11.91 -11.19
CA GLN A 58 5.14 -12.07 -10.67
C GLN A 58 4.70 -10.82 -9.90
N ALA A 59 5.58 -10.27 -9.05
CA ALA A 59 5.30 -9.03 -8.34
C ALA A 59 5.08 -7.86 -9.30
N ALA A 60 5.93 -7.72 -10.32
CA ALA A 60 5.78 -6.68 -11.33
C ALA A 60 4.47 -6.81 -12.12
N GLU A 61 4.03 -8.03 -12.41
CA GLU A 61 2.77 -8.26 -13.11
C GLU A 61 1.55 -7.89 -12.25
N ILE A 62 1.58 -8.24 -10.96
CA ILE A 62 0.56 -7.82 -10.01
C ILE A 62 0.49 -6.29 -9.93
N VAL A 63 1.65 -5.60 -9.93
CA VAL A 63 1.71 -4.13 -9.98
C VAL A 63 1.10 -3.58 -11.28
N ARG A 64 1.38 -4.17 -12.45
CA ARG A 64 0.81 -3.70 -13.73
C ARG A 64 -0.71 -3.86 -13.80
N THR A 65 -1.22 -4.93 -13.20
CA THR A 65 -2.63 -5.31 -13.28
C THR A 65 -3.46 -4.86 -12.07
N ALA A 66 -2.81 -4.37 -11.01
CA ALA A 66 -3.40 -4.09 -9.71
C ALA A 66 -4.21 -5.30 -9.17
N ASP A 67 -3.66 -6.51 -9.30
CA ASP A 67 -4.36 -7.73 -8.90
C ASP A 67 -4.30 -7.96 -7.38
N HIS A 68 -5.34 -7.49 -6.69
CA HIS A 68 -5.47 -7.65 -5.24
C HIS A 68 -5.60 -9.11 -4.79
N SER A 69 -6.06 -10.01 -5.67
CA SER A 69 -6.29 -11.42 -5.31
C SER A 69 -4.98 -12.17 -5.05
N GLN A 70 -3.85 -11.65 -5.56
CA GLN A 70 -2.55 -12.31 -5.49
C GLN A 70 -1.68 -11.82 -4.33
N ILE A 71 -2.12 -10.84 -3.54
CA ILE A 71 -1.32 -10.21 -2.47
C ILE A 71 -0.77 -11.24 -1.47
N GLY A 72 -1.63 -12.13 -0.96
CA GLY A 72 -1.19 -13.17 -0.01
C GLY A 72 -0.21 -14.17 -0.64
N ILE A 73 -0.41 -14.50 -1.92
CA ILE A 73 0.42 -15.46 -2.66
C ILE A 73 1.80 -14.86 -2.93
N ILE A 74 1.85 -13.63 -3.46
CA ILE A 74 3.13 -13.00 -3.78
C ILE A 74 3.92 -12.69 -2.52
N ARG A 75 3.26 -12.33 -1.41
CA ARG A 75 3.91 -12.16 -0.13
C ARG A 75 4.62 -13.43 0.31
N ALA A 76 3.90 -14.55 0.37
CA ALA A 76 4.47 -15.84 0.77
C ALA A 76 5.60 -16.29 -0.17
N ALA A 77 5.43 -16.11 -1.48
CA ALA A 77 6.46 -16.44 -2.47
C ALA A 77 7.74 -15.61 -2.29
N THR A 78 7.60 -14.31 -2.01
CA THR A 78 8.74 -13.41 -1.75
C THR A 78 9.42 -13.76 -0.44
N GLU A 79 8.66 -14.02 0.63
CA GLU A 79 9.21 -14.45 1.92
C GLU A 79 9.97 -15.77 1.78
N ALA A 80 9.49 -16.71 0.97
CA ALA A 80 10.17 -17.98 0.71
C ALA A 80 11.48 -17.80 -0.10
N ALA A 81 11.50 -16.89 -1.08
CA ALA A 81 12.65 -16.70 -1.97
C ALA A 81 13.75 -15.78 -1.38
N PHE A 82 13.39 -14.85 -0.50
CA PHE A 82 14.30 -13.81 0.01
C PHE A 82 14.41 -13.78 1.54
N GLY A 83 13.50 -14.44 2.26
CA GLY A 83 13.37 -14.32 3.71
C GLY A 83 12.54 -13.09 4.11
N ASN A 84 11.99 -13.13 5.32
CA ASN A 84 10.98 -12.17 5.79
C ASN A 84 11.43 -10.70 5.75
N ALA A 85 12.65 -10.42 6.20
CA ALA A 85 13.14 -9.04 6.28
C ALA A 85 13.32 -8.42 4.89
N GLU A 86 13.89 -9.19 3.97
CA GLU A 86 14.16 -8.75 2.61
C GLU A 86 12.87 -8.68 1.80
N ALA A 87 11.96 -9.64 1.97
CA ALA A 87 10.64 -9.61 1.34
C ALA A 87 9.83 -8.36 1.75
N ALA A 88 9.89 -7.94 3.01
CA ALA A 88 9.25 -6.70 3.44
C ALA A 88 9.81 -5.48 2.70
N TYR A 89 11.13 -5.40 2.55
CA TYR A 89 11.78 -4.36 1.77
C TYR A 89 11.40 -4.43 0.29
N ILE A 90 11.42 -5.61 -0.33
CA ILE A 90 11.06 -5.85 -1.73
C ILE A 90 9.59 -5.58 -2.01
N LEU A 91 8.67 -5.78 -1.07
CA LEU A 91 7.23 -5.59 -1.33
C LEU A 91 6.73 -4.21 -0.95
N THR A 92 7.42 -3.49 -0.06
CA THR A 92 6.90 -2.24 0.49
C THR A 92 7.88 -1.07 0.46
N GLY A 93 9.17 -1.33 0.20
CA GLY A 93 10.25 -0.35 0.37
C GLY A 93 10.56 -0.01 1.83
N LYS A 94 9.82 -0.58 2.80
CA LYS A 94 10.06 -0.39 4.22
C LYS A 94 10.94 -1.53 4.74
N HIS A 95 12.01 -1.18 5.46
CA HIS A 95 12.68 -2.17 6.29
C HIS A 95 11.77 -2.53 7.45
N ARG A 96 11.71 -3.81 7.82
CA ARG A 96 11.18 -4.22 9.13
C ARG A 96 11.90 -3.40 10.20
N GLY A 97 11.20 -2.50 10.89
CA GLY A 97 11.84 -1.64 11.89
C GLY A 97 12.01 -0.16 11.52
N SER A 98 11.66 0.30 10.31
CA SER A 98 11.79 1.74 9.99
C SER A 98 10.73 2.55 10.75
N GLU A 99 11.07 2.97 11.98
CA GLU A 99 10.31 4.01 12.64
C GLU A 99 10.29 5.26 11.76
N ASN A 100 9.13 5.91 11.64
CA ASN A 100 9.10 7.29 11.16
C ASN A 100 10.14 8.10 11.94
N THR A 101 11.02 8.79 11.23
CA THR A 101 12.06 9.65 11.80
C THR A 101 11.42 10.74 12.68
N PHE A 102 12.19 11.30 13.62
CA PHE A 102 11.70 12.39 14.48
C PHE A 102 11.23 13.61 13.66
N ALA A 103 11.84 13.85 12.48
CA ALA A 103 11.45 14.89 11.55
C ALA A 103 10.06 14.62 10.91
N GLU A 104 9.81 13.37 10.47
CA GLU A 104 8.50 12.94 9.97
C GLU A 104 7.43 13.02 11.07
N LYS A 105 7.77 12.56 12.30
CA LYS A 105 6.89 12.68 13.47
C LYS A 105 6.52 14.14 13.77
N ARG A 106 7.42 15.10 13.58
CA ARG A 106 7.19 16.54 13.84
C ARG A 106 6.41 17.25 12.72
N ALA A 107 6.62 16.87 11.46
CA ALA A 107 5.86 17.39 10.32
C ALA A 107 4.38 16.95 10.35
N LEU A 108 4.10 15.77 10.92
CA LEU A 108 2.78 15.18 11.03
C LEU A 108 1.86 15.87 12.07
N LEU A 109 2.37 16.58 13.07
CA LEU A 109 1.57 17.09 14.21
C LEU A 109 0.66 18.31 13.94
N ARG A 110 0.52 18.80 12.69
CA ARG A 110 -0.14 20.10 12.40
C ARG A 110 -1.37 20.06 11.47
N ARG A 111 -1.79 18.88 11.00
CA ARG A 111 -3.05 18.61 10.24
C ARG A 111 -3.53 17.22 10.63
N ALA A 112 -4.79 16.83 10.33
CA ALA A 112 -5.18 15.42 10.43
C ALA A 112 -4.14 14.59 9.66
N THR A 113 -3.38 13.76 10.37
CA THR A 113 -2.23 13.06 9.79
C THR A 113 -2.70 12.07 8.77
N ASP A 114 -1.89 11.79 7.76
CA ASP A 114 -2.17 10.70 6.85
C ASP A 114 -1.98 9.37 7.60
N CYS A 115 -2.89 8.41 7.37
CA CYS A 115 -2.67 7.05 7.83
C CYS A 115 -1.45 6.46 7.11
N ASN A 116 -0.72 5.57 7.78
CA ASN A 116 0.57 5.06 7.30
C ASN A 116 0.76 3.55 7.42
N CYS A 117 -0.27 2.83 7.88
CA CYS A 117 -0.39 1.38 7.79
C CYS A 117 -1.79 0.97 7.33
N SER A 118 -1.89 -0.24 6.78
CA SER A 118 -3.15 -0.94 6.52
C SER A 118 -3.41 -1.92 7.67
N THR A 119 -4.66 -2.04 8.09
CA THR A 119 -5.07 -3.06 9.07
C THR A 119 -5.11 -4.48 8.46
N ASP A 120 -5.23 -4.60 7.14
CA ASP A 120 -5.23 -5.87 6.41
C ASP A 120 -3.81 -6.47 6.28
N ASP A 121 -2.85 -5.64 5.89
CA ASP A 121 -1.43 -6.00 5.84
C ASP A 121 -0.56 -4.95 6.55
N ASN A 122 -0.41 -5.15 7.86
CA ASN A 122 0.38 -4.24 8.67
C ASN A 122 1.87 -4.58 8.61
N TYR A 123 2.63 -3.70 7.96
CA TYR A 123 4.09 -3.68 8.01
C TYR A 123 4.60 -2.76 9.14
N CYS A 124 3.94 -2.80 10.31
CA CYS A 124 4.41 -2.11 11.51
C CYS A 124 5.60 -2.84 12.14
N ASN A 125 6.38 -2.14 12.97
CA ASN A 125 7.51 -2.74 13.68
C ASN A 125 7.03 -3.78 14.71
N ASP A 126 7.90 -4.72 15.12
CA ASP A 126 7.54 -5.85 15.99
C ASP A 126 6.92 -5.43 17.35
N SER A 127 7.26 -4.24 17.85
CA SER A 127 6.72 -3.64 19.09
C SER A 127 5.46 -2.80 18.89
N GLN A 128 4.92 -2.77 17.67
CA GLN A 128 3.80 -1.95 17.27
C GLN A 128 2.67 -2.80 16.66
N TYR A 129 1.48 -2.21 16.57
CA TYR A 129 0.36 -2.74 15.79
C TYR A 129 -0.30 -1.61 15.01
N CYS A 130 -0.98 -1.93 13.92
CA CYS A 130 -1.75 -0.94 13.17
C CYS A 130 -3.08 -0.69 13.89
N ALA A 131 -3.23 0.49 14.48
CA ALA A 131 -4.49 0.91 15.09
C ALA A 131 -5.34 1.65 14.06
N TYR A 132 -6.52 1.10 13.77
CA TYR A 132 -7.49 1.67 12.84
C TYR A 132 -7.84 3.11 13.21
N ASN A 133 -7.76 4.01 12.23
CA ASN A 133 -8.09 5.43 12.31
C ASN A 133 -7.53 6.15 13.57
N TYR A 134 -6.37 5.71 14.07
CA TYR A 134 -5.80 6.28 15.29
C TYR A 134 -5.42 7.74 15.10
N GLY A 135 -5.92 8.59 16.01
CA GLY A 135 -5.70 10.04 15.93
C GLY A 135 -6.44 10.72 14.78
N ASN A 136 -7.53 10.12 14.28
CA ASN A 136 -8.36 10.64 13.18
C ASN A 136 -7.53 10.90 11.91
N CYS A 137 -6.78 9.88 11.49
CA CYS A 137 -5.91 10.00 10.33
C CYS A 137 -6.70 9.94 9.01
N ASN A 138 -6.21 10.62 7.98
CA ASN A 138 -6.81 10.61 6.64
C ASN A 138 -6.40 9.33 5.90
N PHE A 139 -7.38 8.61 5.36
CA PHE A 139 -7.11 7.39 4.59
C PHE A 139 -6.43 7.72 3.28
N LYS A 140 -5.41 6.93 2.93
CA LYS A 140 -4.55 7.19 1.78
C LYS A 140 -4.28 5.92 1.01
N PRO A 141 -4.14 5.99 -0.32
CA PRO A 141 -3.65 4.85 -1.08
C PRO A 141 -2.17 4.60 -0.77
N GLY A 142 -1.72 3.35 -0.82
CA GLY A 142 -0.31 3.02 -0.82
C GLY A 142 0.24 2.45 0.49
N CYS A 143 -0.43 1.44 1.03
CA CYS A 143 0.05 0.62 2.15
C CYS A 143 0.08 -0.86 1.77
N GLY A 144 0.62 -1.71 2.65
CA GLY A 144 0.63 -3.16 2.48
C GLY A 144 1.49 -3.67 1.32
N THR A 145 1.22 -4.89 0.89
CA THR A 145 2.00 -5.59 -0.13
C THR A 145 1.87 -4.89 -1.48
N LEU A 146 3.00 -4.48 -2.07
CA LEU A 146 3.05 -3.76 -3.34
C LEU A 146 2.24 -2.46 -3.36
N TRP A 147 1.92 -1.90 -2.18
CA TRP A 147 1.17 -0.65 -2.02
C TRP A 147 -0.27 -0.72 -2.55
N LEU A 148 -0.84 -1.92 -2.62
CA LEU A 148 -2.18 -2.16 -3.17
C LEU A 148 -3.29 -1.88 -2.15
N GLU A 149 -2.96 -1.70 -0.88
CA GLU A 149 -3.91 -1.48 0.20
C GLU A 149 -4.08 0.01 0.51
N VAL A 150 -5.24 0.35 1.07
CA VAL A 150 -5.47 1.66 1.67
C VAL A 150 -4.81 1.70 3.04
N CYS A 151 -4.04 2.75 3.30
CA CYS A 151 -3.62 3.12 4.62
C CYS A 151 -4.85 3.62 5.40
N ASP A 152 -5.26 2.88 6.41
CA ASP A 152 -6.45 3.12 7.22
C ASP A 152 -6.14 3.24 8.73
N GLY A 153 -4.87 3.07 9.11
CA GLY A 153 -4.43 3.15 10.49
C GLY A 153 -3.06 3.78 10.69
N ARG A 154 -2.65 3.84 11.95
CA ARG A 154 -1.30 4.24 12.36
C ARG A 154 -0.63 3.17 13.20
N CYS A 155 0.67 2.98 12.97
CA CYS A 155 1.47 2.11 13.83
C CYS A 155 1.62 2.76 15.21
N VAL A 156 1.08 2.11 16.23
CA VAL A 156 1.16 2.52 17.65
C VAL A 156 1.85 1.44 18.46
N LYS A 157 2.47 1.81 19.58
CA LYS A 157 3.10 0.83 20.48
C LYS A 157 2.03 -0.08 21.08
N LYS A 158 2.38 -1.35 21.22
CA LYS A 158 1.61 -2.33 21.99
C LYS A 158 1.55 -1.93 23.47
#